data_AF-A0A7D9ESJ7-F1
#
_entry.id   AF-A0A7D9ESJ7-F1
#
_cell.length_a   1.000
_cell.length_b   1.000
_cell.length_c   1.000
_cell.angle_alpha   90.00
_cell.angle_beta   90.00
_cell.angle_gamma   90.00
#
_symmetry.space_group_name_H-M   'P 1'
#
loop_
_entity.id
_entity.type
_entity.pdbx_description
1 polymer ?
#
loop_
_entity_poly.entity_id
_entity_poly.type
_entity_poly.pdbx_seq_one_letter_code
_entity_poly.pdbx_strand_id
1 'polypeptide(L)'
;MGEYMKGFVAIRPSDAFFWNKEYLERFYKTQSADTKEKIPGYYYMQKIIEFDCDHTESGELYREYVKHGCLEKKNQLCDWCKEHNFVGPSCGRIPRPFPNYNKDDFHYLDVFDTPMKIDGKPRSPDDMQPRANIKKLVKDKKLILGDNSIEVFSKKFIIPETQVIEAVKHIQENAVAANLRNEERKKRTKEKRGKKFADYDWKALIEEGKLSDLHVYELDKYLKAYKLPLNKRTKEDKIKMIISHFNKNVYCEGVVVADEVPSSENDSDSENELLDLNETWPSDSDFNNTDSTDADEAEQA
;
A
#
# COMPACT_ATOMS: atom_id res chain seq x y z
N MET A 1 -21.83 -5.41 -53.11
CA MET A 1 -21.90 -6.04 -51.78
C MET A 1 -20.47 -6.17 -51.29
N GLY A 2 -20.00 -5.27 -50.43
CA GLY A 2 -18.58 -5.17 -50.06
C GLY A 2 -18.37 -5.38 -48.56
N GLU A 3 -17.56 -6.39 -48.23
CA GLU A 3 -16.81 -6.62 -46.98
C GLU A 3 -17.21 -5.81 -45.73
N TYR A 4 -18.11 -6.34 -44.91
CA TYR A 4 -18.45 -5.73 -43.59
C TYR A 4 -17.89 -6.47 -42.36
N MET A 5 -17.06 -7.51 -42.53
CA MET A 5 -16.37 -8.12 -41.39
C MET A 5 -14.98 -8.62 -41.79
N LYS A 6 -13.95 -7.79 -41.56
CA LYS A 6 -12.58 -8.30 -41.45
C LYS A 6 -12.42 -8.83 -40.04
N GLY A 7 -12.36 -10.15 -39.91
CA GLY A 7 -12.04 -10.79 -38.63
C GLY A 7 -10.63 -10.37 -38.20
N PHE A 8 -10.52 -9.72 -37.04
CA PHE A 8 -9.22 -9.44 -36.45
C PHE A 8 -8.65 -10.77 -35.93
N VAL A 9 -7.45 -11.14 -36.41
CA VAL A 9 -6.71 -12.26 -35.84
C VAL A 9 -6.22 -11.80 -34.46
N ALA A 10 -6.68 -12.46 -33.41
CA ALA A 10 -6.18 -12.19 -32.07
C ALA A 10 -4.66 -12.38 -32.03
N ILE A 11 -3.95 -11.40 -31.47
CA ILE A 11 -2.52 -11.51 -31.21
C ILE A 11 -2.29 -12.78 -30.38
N ARG A 12 -1.24 -13.56 -30.67
CA ARG A 12 -0.92 -14.77 -29.91
C ARG A 12 -0.83 -14.43 -28.43
N PRO A 13 -1.32 -15.25 -27.49
CA PRO A 13 -1.27 -14.92 -26.05
C PRO A 13 0.14 -14.55 -25.54
N SER A 14 1.20 -15.12 -26.11
CA SER A 14 2.61 -14.78 -25.83
C SER A 14 3.00 -13.37 -26.27
N ASP A 15 2.33 -12.85 -27.30
CA ASP A 15 2.60 -11.57 -27.94
C ASP A 15 1.54 -10.52 -27.53
N ALA A 16 0.41 -10.96 -26.96
CA ALA A 16 -0.76 -10.16 -26.61
C ALA A 16 -0.63 -9.48 -25.25
N PHE A 17 0.14 -10.06 -24.34
CA PHE A 17 0.34 -9.53 -22.99
C PHE A 17 1.81 -9.63 -22.59
N PHE A 18 2.48 -8.49 -22.56
CA PHE A 18 3.75 -8.36 -21.85
C PHE A 18 3.48 -8.41 -20.34
N TRP A 19 3.33 -9.62 -19.80
CA TRP A 19 3.11 -9.83 -18.37
C TRP A 19 4.44 -9.78 -17.61
N ASN A 20 5.02 -8.59 -17.48
CA ASN A 20 6.25 -8.42 -16.73
C ASN A 20 5.96 -8.13 -15.25
N LYS A 21 5.61 -9.20 -14.53
CA LYS A 21 5.29 -9.15 -13.12
C LYS A 21 6.44 -8.56 -12.29
N GLU A 22 7.68 -8.88 -12.62
CA GLU A 22 8.87 -8.40 -11.91
C GLU A 22 9.03 -6.88 -12.00
N TYR A 23 8.95 -6.32 -13.21
CA TYR A 23 9.05 -4.87 -13.39
C TYR A 23 7.83 -4.14 -12.84
N LEU A 24 6.64 -4.75 -12.91
CA LEU A 24 5.43 -4.19 -12.30
C LEU A 24 5.57 -4.12 -10.77
N GLU A 25 6.01 -5.21 -10.13
CA GLU A 25 6.28 -5.22 -8.69
C GLU A 25 7.35 -4.19 -8.31
N ARG A 26 8.45 -4.12 -9.07
CA ARG A 26 9.51 -3.13 -8.85
C ARG A 26 8.98 -1.71 -8.98
N PHE A 27 8.13 -1.44 -9.97
CA PHE A 27 7.52 -0.13 -10.18
C PHE A 27 6.63 0.29 -9.01
N TYR A 28 5.83 -0.62 -8.45
CA TYR A 28 4.98 -0.31 -7.29
C TYR A 28 5.77 -0.22 -5.97
N LYS A 29 6.84 -1.02 -5.79
CA LYS A 29 7.69 -1.01 -4.58
C LYS A 29 8.64 0.19 -4.52
N THR A 30 9.07 0.69 -5.68
CA THR A 30 9.97 1.85 -5.74
C THR A 30 9.21 3.11 -5.33
N GLN A 31 9.77 3.96 -4.47
CA GLN A 31 9.13 5.23 -4.07
C GLN A 31 9.68 6.44 -4.84
N SER A 32 10.99 6.43 -5.14
CA SER A 32 11.66 7.51 -5.88
C SER A 32 11.21 7.59 -7.34
N ALA A 33 10.79 8.77 -7.79
CA ALA A 33 10.40 9.02 -9.17
C ALA A 33 11.55 8.77 -10.16
N ASP A 34 12.75 9.29 -9.85
CA ASP A 34 13.96 9.13 -10.68
C ASP A 34 14.37 7.66 -10.85
N THR A 35 14.09 6.84 -9.83
CA THR A 35 14.38 5.41 -9.87
C THR A 35 13.29 4.65 -10.62
N LYS A 36 12.02 5.08 -10.55
CA LYS A 36 10.92 4.51 -11.32
C LYS A 36 11.10 4.71 -12.82
N GLU A 37 11.54 5.89 -13.24
CA GLU A 37 11.72 6.21 -14.67
C GLU A 37 12.71 5.26 -15.37
N LYS A 38 13.68 4.74 -14.62
CA LYS A 38 14.68 3.78 -15.10
C LYS A 38 14.14 2.35 -15.24
N ILE A 39 12.93 2.06 -14.77
CA ILE A 39 12.34 0.72 -14.85
C ILE A 39 11.85 0.49 -16.27
N PRO A 40 12.24 -0.62 -16.92
CA PRO A 40 11.72 -0.95 -18.25
C PRO A 40 10.19 -1.02 -18.25
N GLY A 41 9.56 -0.28 -19.17
CA GLY A 41 8.10 -0.17 -19.25
C GLY A 41 7.47 0.93 -18.38
N TYR A 42 8.28 1.79 -17.74
CA TYR A 42 7.81 2.93 -16.93
C TYR A 42 6.70 3.74 -17.61
N TYR A 43 6.93 4.27 -18.81
CA TYR A 43 5.95 5.11 -19.50
C TYR A 43 4.65 4.37 -19.85
N TYR A 44 4.72 3.06 -20.09
CA TYR A 44 3.52 2.23 -20.31
C TYR A 44 2.71 2.08 -19.03
N MET A 45 3.37 1.75 -17.91
CA MET A 45 2.71 1.62 -16.61
C MET A 45 2.13 2.96 -16.14
N GLN A 46 2.87 4.05 -16.33
CA GLN A 46 2.40 5.41 -16.03
C GLN A 46 1.17 5.76 -16.87
N LYS A 47 1.17 5.47 -18.17
CA LYS A 47 0.01 5.72 -19.04
C LYS A 47 -1.24 4.97 -18.58
N ILE A 48 -1.10 3.72 -18.10
CA ILE A 48 -2.22 2.95 -17.54
C ILE A 48 -2.73 3.61 -16.26
N ILE A 49 -1.83 3.99 -15.35
CA ILE A 49 -2.19 4.61 -14.08
C ILE A 49 -2.89 5.94 -14.32
N GLU A 50 -2.35 6.79 -15.21
CA GLU A 50 -2.98 8.06 -15.58
C GLU A 50 -4.35 7.84 -16.20
N PHE A 51 -4.49 6.86 -17.09
CA PHE A 51 -5.78 6.51 -17.66
C PHE A 51 -6.77 6.07 -16.58
N ASP A 52 -6.35 5.23 -15.63
CA ASP A 52 -7.17 4.77 -14.53
C ASP A 52 -7.57 5.91 -13.60
N CYS A 53 -6.63 6.78 -13.25
CA CYS A 53 -6.88 7.98 -12.45
C CYS A 53 -7.85 8.94 -13.13
N ASP A 54 -7.81 9.06 -14.46
CA ASP A 54 -8.72 9.94 -15.20
C ASP A 54 -10.12 9.33 -15.35
N HIS A 55 -10.21 8.03 -15.61
CA HIS A 55 -11.44 7.37 -16.04
C HIS A 55 -12.06 6.47 -14.98
N THR A 56 -11.55 6.48 -13.75
CA THR A 56 -12.20 5.79 -12.64
C THR A 56 -12.44 6.73 -11.47
N GLU A 57 -13.45 6.40 -10.69
CA GLU A 57 -13.65 6.93 -9.35
C GLU A 57 -13.70 5.76 -8.37
N SER A 58 -12.88 5.85 -7.33
CA SER A 58 -12.79 4.85 -6.26
C SER A 58 -13.25 5.44 -4.93
N GLY A 59 -13.93 4.62 -4.13
CA GLY A 59 -14.19 4.78 -2.72
C GLY A 59 -13.71 3.53 -1.96
N GLU A 60 -13.96 3.45 -0.66
CA GLU A 60 -13.57 2.31 0.18
C GLU A 60 -14.17 0.99 -0.30
N LEU A 61 -15.42 1.02 -0.80
CA LEU A 61 -16.15 -0.16 -1.29
C LEU A 61 -16.71 0.04 -2.70
N TYR A 62 -16.20 1.04 -3.41
CA TYR A 62 -16.77 1.49 -4.67
C TYR A 62 -15.67 1.69 -5.69
N ARG A 63 -15.90 1.25 -6.92
CA ARG A 63 -15.10 1.64 -8.07
C ARG A 63 -15.99 1.68 -9.30
N GLU A 64 -16.06 2.83 -9.95
CA GLU A 64 -16.82 3.02 -11.18
C GLU A 64 -15.90 3.54 -12.28
N TYR A 65 -16.06 2.99 -13.48
CA TYR A 65 -15.48 3.57 -14.68
C TYR A 65 -16.32 4.77 -15.12
N VAL A 66 -15.70 5.95 -15.14
CA VAL A 66 -16.29 7.21 -15.58
C VAL A 66 -15.88 7.45 -17.03
N LYS A 67 -16.82 7.18 -17.93
CA LYS A 67 -16.65 7.49 -19.36
C LYS A 67 -16.41 8.99 -19.53
N HIS A 68 -15.39 9.32 -20.34
CA HIS A 68 -14.95 10.71 -20.51
C HIS A 68 -14.57 11.41 -19.20
N GLY A 69 -14.20 10.66 -18.14
CA GLY A 69 -13.72 11.25 -16.89
C GLY A 69 -12.51 12.18 -17.10
N CYS A 70 -11.70 11.94 -18.14
CA CYS A 70 -10.67 12.87 -18.60
C CYS A 70 -11.21 14.26 -18.94
N LEU A 71 -12.40 14.37 -19.54
CA LEU A 71 -13.03 15.66 -19.83
C LEU A 71 -13.43 16.38 -18.53
N GLU A 72 -13.97 15.66 -17.55
CA GLU A 72 -14.36 16.25 -16.26
C GLU A 72 -13.15 16.71 -15.44
N LYS A 73 -12.07 15.93 -15.45
CA LYS A 73 -10.87 16.18 -14.63
C LYS A 73 -9.86 17.12 -15.29
N LYS A 74 -9.70 17.03 -16.61
CA LYS A 74 -8.67 17.75 -17.38
C LYS A 74 -9.23 18.74 -18.40
N ASN A 75 -10.56 18.92 -18.45
CA ASN A 75 -11.25 19.76 -19.44
C ASN A 75 -10.94 19.39 -20.91
N GLN A 76 -10.45 18.17 -21.16
CA GLN A 76 -10.11 17.69 -22.50
C GLN A 76 -10.25 16.16 -22.58
N LEU A 77 -10.74 15.66 -23.73
CA LEU A 77 -10.76 14.22 -24.01
C LEU A 77 -9.35 13.68 -24.30
N CYS A 78 -9.01 12.53 -23.72
CA CYS A 78 -7.80 11.78 -24.08
C CYS A 78 -7.93 11.13 -25.46
N ASP A 79 -6.80 10.73 -26.06
CA ASP A 79 -6.78 10.15 -27.41
C ASP A 79 -7.65 8.88 -27.50
N TRP A 80 -7.62 8.04 -26.47
CA TRP A 80 -8.46 6.85 -26.41
C TRP A 80 -9.95 7.20 -26.46
N CYS A 81 -10.40 8.19 -25.71
CA CYS A 81 -11.80 8.64 -25.72
C CYS A 81 -12.21 9.31 -27.03
N LYS A 82 -11.29 9.96 -27.75
CA LYS A 82 -11.56 10.54 -29.07
C LYS A 82 -11.73 9.46 -30.15
N GLU A 83 -10.88 8.44 -30.10
CA GLU A 83 -10.86 7.36 -31.09
C GLU A 83 -12.00 6.36 -30.88
N HIS A 84 -12.33 6.06 -29.62
CA HIS A 84 -13.31 5.05 -29.26
C HIS A 84 -14.65 5.70 -28.92
N ASN A 85 -15.36 6.12 -29.97
CA ASN A 85 -16.75 6.55 -29.83
C ASN A 85 -17.60 5.40 -29.28
N PHE A 86 -18.41 5.71 -28.28
CA PHE A 86 -19.29 4.74 -27.66
C PHE A 86 -20.46 4.39 -28.58
N VAL A 87 -20.63 3.11 -28.86
CA VAL A 87 -21.65 2.59 -29.80
C VAL A 87 -22.93 2.12 -29.08
N GLY A 88 -23.02 2.31 -27.75
CA GLY A 88 -24.19 1.91 -26.96
C GLY A 88 -25.21 3.05 -26.72
N PRO A 89 -26.32 2.76 -26.02
CA PRO A 89 -27.29 3.77 -25.60
C PRO A 89 -26.61 4.78 -24.68
N SER A 90 -26.79 6.09 -24.93
CA SER A 90 -26.25 7.14 -24.07
C SER A 90 -26.76 7.00 -22.64
N CYS A 91 -25.99 6.32 -21.78
CA CYS A 91 -26.23 6.26 -20.35
C CYS A 91 -25.43 7.38 -19.69
N GLY A 92 -26.13 8.24 -18.95
CA GLY A 92 -25.48 9.12 -17.99
C GLY A 92 -24.87 8.31 -16.85
N ARG A 93 -24.11 8.99 -15.99
CA ARG A 93 -23.57 8.38 -14.77
C ARG A 93 -24.69 7.83 -13.90
N ILE A 94 -24.54 6.60 -13.42
CA ILE A 94 -25.56 5.94 -12.60
C ILE A 94 -25.58 6.60 -11.22
N PRO A 95 -26.71 7.16 -10.79
CA PRO A 95 -26.84 7.73 -9.45
C PRO A 95 -26.55 6.70 -8.36
N ARG A 96 -25.71 7.09 -7.40
CA ARG A 96 -25.35 6.26 -6.24
C ARG A 96 -26.55 6.15 -5.28
N PRO A 97 -26.74 5.02 -4.58
CA PRO A 97 -27.88 4.83 -3.68
C PRO A 97 -28.06 6.02 -2.74
N PHE A 98 -29.31 6.45 -2.56
CA PHE A 98 -29.67 7.51 -1.62
C PHE A 98 -30.87 7.09 -0.78
N PRO A 99 -30.83 7.25 0.55
CA PRO A 99 -31.89 6.73 1.41
C PRO A 99 -33.24 7.44 1.16
N ASN A 100 -34.33 6.68 1.12
CA ASN A 100 -35.68 7.22 0.96
C ASN A 100 -36.32 7.44 2.33
N TYR A 101 -36.21 8.67 2.84
CA TYR A 101 -36.75 9.05 4.15
C TYR A 101 -38.28 9.10 4.24
N ASN A 102 -38.99 8.97 3.11
CA ASN A 102 -40.45 8.96 3.08
C ASN A 102 -41.03 7.54 3.27
N LYS A 103 -40.18 6.50 3.35
CA LYS A 103 -40.58 5.11 3.55
C LYS A 103 -39.90 4.55 4.79
N ASP A 104 -40.68 3.89 5.66
CA ASP A 104 -40.20 3.35 6.93
C ASP A 104 -39.38 2.04 6.79
N ASP A 105 -39.40 1.40 5.62
CA ASP A 105 -38.91 0.02 5.41
C ASP A 105 -37.45 -0.09 4.96
N PHE A 106 -36.58 0.81 5.35
CA PHE A 106 -35.17 0.82 4.94
C PHE A 106 -34.90 0.88 3.42
N HIS A 107 -35.67 1.67 2.67
CA HIS A 107 -35.58 1.73 1.21
C HIS A 107 -34.63 2.83 0.70
N TYR A 108 -34.09 2.62 -0.49
CA TYR A 108 -33.40 3.66 -1.26
C TYR A 108 -34.36 4.28 -2.30
N LEU A 109 -34.02 5.48 -2.78
CA LEU A 109 -34.71 6.10 -3.90
C LEU A 109 -34.51 5.27 -5.17
N ASP A 110 -35.47 5.39 -6.09
CA ASP A 110 -35.31 4.86 -7.45
C ASP A 110 -34.13 5.57 -8.14
N VAL A 111 -33.48 4.89 -9.08
CA VAL A 111 -32.35 5.43 -9.84
C VAL A 111 -32.71 6.76 -10.49
N PHE A 112 -33.92 6.92 -11.01
CA PHE A 112 -34.34 8.14 -11.70
C PHE A 112 -34.66 9.31 -10.76
N ASP A 113 -35.00 9.01 -9.50
CA ASP A 113 -35.31 10.01 -8.46
C ASP A 113 -34.09 10.36 -7.61
N THR A 114 -33.00 9.59 -7.75
CA THR A 114 -31.82 9.70 -6.91
C THR A 114 -31.01 10.95 -7.26
N PRO A 115 -30.72 11.84 -6.30
CA PRO A 115 -29.95 13.04 -6.56
C PRO A 115 -28.50 12.73 -6.89
N MET A 116 -28.00 13.35 -7.96
CA MET A 116 -26.59 13.29 -8.37
C MET A 116 -25.71 14.31 -7.63
N LYS A 117 -26.33 15.36 -7.10
CA LYS A 117 -25.69 16.46 -6.39
C LYS A 117 -26.40 16.72 -5.07
N ILE A 118 -25.65 17.06 -4.03
CA ILE A 118 -26.16 17.56 -2.75
C ILE A 118 -25.58 18.97 -2.58
N ASP A 119 -26.42 19.96 -2.27
CA ASP A 119 -26.02 21.36 -2.12
C ASP A 119 -25.24 21.92 -3.33
N GLY A 120 -25.64 21.51 -4.54
CA GLY A 120 -25.00 21.92 -5.80
C GLY A 120 -23.66 21.24 -6.10
N LYS A 121 -23.11 20.44 -5.17
CA LYS A 121 -21.84 19.72 -5.35
C LYS A 121 -22.09 18.26 -5.77
N PRO A 122 -21.24 17.69 -6.65
CA PRO A 122 -21.25 16.25 -6.90
C PRO A 122 -21.12 15.48 -5.60
N ARG A 123 -21.88 14.41 -5.47
CA ARG A 123 -21.76 13.51 -4.32
C ARG A 123 -20.37 12.84 -4.28
N SER A 124 -19.86 12.48 -3.11
CA SER A 124 -18.64 11.67 -3.00
C SER A 124 -18.96 10.16 -3.13
N PRO A 125 -18.02 9.31 -3.60
CA PRO A 125 -18.23 7.87 -3.79
C PRO A 125 -18.93 7.15 -2.62
N ASP A 126 -18.50 7.42 -1.40
CA ASP A 126 -19.00 6.74 -0.21
C ASP A 126 -19.95 7.61 0.64
N ASP A 127 -20.53 8.67 0.08
CA ASP A 127 -21.29 9.65 0.86
C ASP A 127 -22.44 9.05 1.68
N MET A 128 -23.16 8.10 1.09
CA MET A 128 -24.26 7.34 1.69
C MET A 128 -23.90 5.88 1.93
N GLN A 129 -22.61 5.51 1.87
CA GLN A 129 -22.13 4.16 2.16
C GLN A 129 -21.91 3.99 3.66
N PRO A 130 -22.72 3.19 4.36
CA PRO A 130 -22.74 3.27 5.82
C PRO A 130 -21.48 2.68 6.46
N ARG A 131 -20.95 1.60 5.90
CA ARG A 131 -19.71 0.97 6.38
C ARG A 131 -18.51 1.93 6.33
N ALA A 132 -18.35 2.66 5.23
CA ALA A 132 -17.29 3.65 5.07
C ALA A 132 -17.44 4.80 6.09
N ASN A 133 -18.67 5.26 6.29
CA ASN A 133 -18.96 6.34 7.24
C ASN A 133 -18.80 5.90 8.71
N ILE A 134 -19.18 4.68 9.09
CA ILE A 134 -18.94 4.15 10.45
C ILE A 134 -17.44 4.20 10.76
N LYS A 135 -16.60 3.65 9.87
CA LYS A 135 -15.15 3.59 10.06
C LYS A 135 -14.55 5.00 10.23
N LYS A 136 -14.96 5.94 9.38
CA LYS A 136 -14.54 7.34 9.45
C LYS A 136 -14.97 8.01 10.77
N LEU A 137 -16.24 7.87 11.15
CA LEU A 137 -16.77 8.53 12.35
C LEU A 137 -16.26 7.93 13.66
N VAL A 138 -15.98 6.62 13.69
CA VAL A 138 -15.32 5.99 14.83
C VAL A 138 -13.87 6.50 14.96
N LYS A 139 -13.14 6.61 13.85
CA LYS A 139 -11.78 7.20 13.82
C LYS A 139 -11.79 8.66 14.31
N ASP A 140 -12.78 9.44 13.89
CA ASP A 140 -12.99 10.83 14.31
C ASP A 140 -13.59 10.97 15.72
N LYS A 141 -13.88 9.86 16.42
CA LYS A 141 -14.53 9.81 17.75
C LYS A 141 -15.91 10.50 17.80
N LYS A 142 -16.62 10.53 16.68
CA LYS A 142 -17.95 11.13 16.54
C LYS A 142 -19.10 10.13 16.65
N LEU A 143 -18.80 8.83 16.51
CA LEU A 143 -19.76 7.74 16.68
C LEU A 143 -19.36 6.92 17.90
N ILE A 144 -20.12 7.03 18.98
CA ILE A 144 -19.79 6.49 20.31
C ILE A 144 -20.93 5.59 20.80
N LEU A 145 -20.58 4.45 21.38
CA LEU A 145 -21.54 3.53 22.00
C LEU A 145 -22.22 4.17 23.22
N GLY A 146 -23.54 4.07 23.30
CA GLY A 146 -24.34 4.57 24.42
C GLY A 146 -24.72 6.06 24.33
N ASP A 147 -24.41 6.72 23.23
CA ASP A 147 -24.81 8.10 22.94
C ASP A 147 -25.86 8.14 21.80
N ASN A 148 -26.59 9.25 21.69
CA ASN A 148 -27.59 9.49 20.65
C ASN A 148 -26.98 9.50 19.24
N SER A 149 -25.65 9.53 19.13
CA SER A 149 -24.93 9.41 17.85
C SER A 149 -25.30 8.16 17.03
N ILE A 150 -25.62 7.04 17.69
CA ILE A 150 -26.05 5.80 17.02
C ILE A 150 -27.42 5.97 16.37
N GLU A 151 -28.39 6.52 17.09
CA GLU A 151 -29.75 6.76 16.59
C GLU A 151 -29.71 7.74 15.41
N VAL A 152 -28.95 8.83 15.54
CA VAL A 152 -28.78 9.82 14.46
C VAL A 152 -28.14 9.18 13.23
N PHE A 153 -27.13 8.32 13.42
CA PHE A 153 -26.48 7.60 12.32
C PHE A 153 -27.44 6.61 11.65
N SER A 154 -28.12 5.79 12.45
CA SER A 154 -29.12 4.80 12.03
C SER A 154 -30.19 5.41 11.13
N LYS A 155 -30.77 6.55 11.55
CA LYS A 155 -31.78 7.27 10.76
C LYS A 155 -31.20 7.86 9.48
N LYS A 156 -30.00 8.46 9.54
CA LYS A 156 -29.38 9.09 8.37
C LYS A 156 -29.08 8.09 7.26
N PHE A 157 -28.51 6.94 7.62
CA PHE A 157 -28.05 5.92 6.67
C PHE A 157 -29.06 4.80 6.46
N ILE A 158 -30.20 4.86 7.14
CA ILE A 158 -31.29 3.90 7.01
C ILE A 158 -30.75 2.47 7.27
N ILE A 159 -30.22 2.25 8.47
CA ILE A 159 -29.71 0.95 8.95
C ILE A 159 -30.16 0.70 10.39
N PRO A 160 -30.48 -0.55 10.76
CA PRO A 160 -30.78 -0.90 12.15
C PRO A 160 -29.65 -0.53 13.13
N GLU A 161 -30.01 0.09 14.26
CA GLU A 161 -29.06 0.46 15.32
C GLU A 161 -28.22 -0.72 15.82
N THR A 162 -28.81 -1.92 15.85
CA THR A 162 -28.13 -3.16 16.24
C THR A 162 -26.90 -3.44 15.38
N GLN A 163 -26.99 -3.24 14.07
CA GLN A 163 -25.88 -3.43 13.13
C GLN A 163 -24.81 -2.34 13.31
N VAL A 164 -25.22 -1.09 13.59
CA VAL A 164 -24.30 0.01 13.86
C VAL A 164 -23.51 -0.27 15.15
N ILE A 165 -24.19 -0.69 16.21
CA ILE A 165 -23.57 -1.04 17.49
C ILE A 165 -22.57 -2.19 17.31
N GLU A 166 -22.96 -3.26 16.62
CA GLU A 166 -22.08 -4.40 16.36
C GLU A 166 -20.86 -3.99 15.55
N ALA A 167 -21.04 -3.19 14.50
CA ALA A 167 -19.93 -2.69 13.68
C ALA A 167 -18.96 -1.81 14.49
N VAL A 168 -19.48 -0.90 15.33
CA VAL A 168 -18.63 -0.05 16.19
C VAL A 168 -17.87 -0.90 17.20
N LYS A 169 -18.51 -1.88 17.84
CA LYS A 169 -17.85 -2.83 18.76
C LYS A 169 -16.72 -3.58 18.06
N HIS A 170 -17.00 -4.16 16.90
CA HIS A 170 -16.00 -4.89 16.13
C HIS A 170 -14.79 -4.01 15.75
N ILE A 171 -15.00 -2.75 15.36
CA ILE A 171 -13.90 -1.81 15.07
C ILE A 171 -13.07 -1.53 16.33
N GLN A 172 -13.71 -1.34 17.49
CA GLN A 172 -13.02 -1.11 18.76
C GLN A 172 -12.23 -2.34 19.21
N GLU A 173 -12.80 -3.54 19.12
CA GLU A 173 -12.13 -4.80 19.43
C GLU A 173 -10.88 -5.02 18.56
N ASN A 174 -11.00 -4.75 17.25
CA ASN A 174 -9.87 -4.82 16.33
C ASN A 174 -8.77 -3.82 16.69
N ALA A 175 -9.13 -2.60 17.10
CA ALA A 175 -8.17 -1.60 17.54
C ALA A 175 -7.43 -2.03 18.82
N VAL A 176 -8.15 -2.62 19.80
CA VAL A 176 -7.54 -3.18 21.02
C VAL A 176 -6.59 -4.32 20.68
N ALA A 177 -7.02 -5.26 19.83
CA ALA A 177 -6.19 -6.38 19.41
C ALA A 177 -4.93 -5.91 18.66
N ALA A 178 -5.05 -4.90 17.79
CA ALA A 178 -3.92 -4.29 17.09
C ALA A 178 -2.94 -3.62 18.06
N ASN A 179 -3.44 -2.92 19.08
CA ASN A 179 -2.62 -2.30 20.11
C ASN A 179 -1.86 -3.34 20.94
N LEU A 180 -2.52 -4.43 21.36
CA LEU A 180 -1.86 -5.53 22.07
C LEU A 180 -0.72 -6.15 21.25
N ARG A 181 -0.96 -6.42 19.96
CA ARG A 181 0.08 -6.91 19.04
C ARG A 181 1.24 -5.94 18.93
N ASN A 182 0.96 -4.63 18.86
CA ASN A 182 1.99 -3.60 18.77
C ASN A 182 2.82 -3.48 20.05
N GLU A 183 2.17 -3.51 21.22
CA GLU A 183 2.85 -3.49 22.52
C GLU A 183 3.73 -4.71 22.72
N GLU A 184 3.25 -5.90 22.36
CA GLU A 184 4.03 -7.12 22.42
C GLU A 184 5.25 -7.05 21.48
N ARG A 185 5.08 -6.58 20.24
CA ARG A 185 6.20 -6.33 19.31
C ARG A 185 7.22 -5.36 19.91
N LYS A 186 6.77 -4.22 20.47
CA LYS A 186 7.64 -3.24 21.13
C LYS A 186 8.40 -3.84 22.32
N LYS A 187 7.73 -4.67 23.14
CA LYS A 187 8.36 -5.36 24.27
C LYS A 187 9.44 -6.33 23.79
N ARG A 188 9.13 -7.20 22.82
CA ARG A 188 10.09 -8.13 22.22
C ARG A 188 11.30 -7.40 21.61
N THR A 189 11.08 -6.28 20.90
CA THR A 189 12.17 -5.46 20.36
C THR A 189 13.03 -4.84 21.46
N LYS A 190 12.43 -4.33 22.54
CA LYS A 190 13.18 -3.79 23.70
C LYS A 190 14.01 -4.87 24.39
N GLU A 191 13.44 -6.06 24.59
CA GLU A 191 14.16 -7.21 25.15
C GLU A 191 15.35 -7.60 24.28
N LYS A 192 15.17 -7.76 22.95
CA LYS A 192 16.26 -8.05 22.01
C LYS A 192 17.35 -6.97 22.02
N ARG A 193 16.98 -5.68 22.10
CA ARG A 193 17.95 -4.58 22.22
C ARG A 193 18.69 -4.59 23.56
N GLY A 194 18.02 -5.00 24.64
CA GLY A 194 18.59 -5.10 25.98
C GLY A 194 19.58 -6.26 26.16
N LYS A 195 19.47 -7.33 25.36
CA LYS A 195 20.43 -8.43 25.38
C LYS A 195 21.86 -7.93 25.16
N LYS A 196 22.79 -8.36 25.99
CA LYS A 196 24.23 -8.10 25.86
C LYS A 196 24.90 -9.23 25.08
N PHE A 197 26.18 -9.05 24.79
CA PHE A 197 27.00 -10.08 24.14
C PHE A 197 26.89 -11.45 24.84
N ALA A 198 26.96 -11.47 26.18
CA ALA A 198 26.94 -12.70 26.98
C ALA A 198 25.59 -13.46 26.95
N ASP A 199 24.51 -12.81 26.51
CA ASP A 199 23.17 -13.41 26.49
C ASP A 199 22.91 -14.27 25.24
N TYR A 200 23.89 -14.38 24.34
CA TYR A 200 23.83 -15.19 23.13
C TYR A 200 24.84 -16.33 23.23
N ASP A 201 24.40 -17.55 22.92
CA ASP A 201 25.31 -18.66 22.66
C ASP A 201 25.85 -18.54 21.23
N TRP A 202 26.90 -17.74 21.08
CA TRP A 202 27.52 -17.49 19.78
C TRP A 202 28.10 -18.75 19.14
N LYS A 203 28.51 -19.74 19.93
CA LYS A 203 29.03 -21.01 19.41
C LYS A 203 27.90 -21.80 18.76
N ALA A 204 26.80 -22.01 19.47
CA ALA A 204 25.63 -22.70 18.91
C ALA A 204 25.07 -21.95 17.69
N LEU A 205 25.00 -20.62 17.74
CA LEU A 205 24.52 -19.82 16.59
C LEU A 205 25.39 -19.96 15.34
N ILE A 206 26.70 -20.15 15.50
CA ILE A 206 27.64 -20.35 14.39
C ILE A 206 27.54 -21.78 13.86
N GLU A 207 27.55 -22.78 14.74
CA GLU A 207 27.48 -24.19 14.38
C GLU A 207 26.13 -24.55 13.70
N GLU A 208 25.02 -23.97 14.16
CA GLU A 208 23.69 -24.18 13.58
C GLU A 208 23.39 -23.27 12.37
N GLY A 209 24.31 -22.36 12.01
CA GLY A 209 24.13 -21.44 10.87
C GLY A 209 23.06 -20.36 11.07
N LYS A 210 22.63 -20.10 12.30
CA LYS A 210 21.51 -19.17 12.63
C LYS A 210 21.92 -17.71 12.77
N LEU A 211 23.14 -17.34 12.38
CA LEU A 211 23.60 -15.95 12.40
C LEU A 211 22.80 -15.05 11.42
N SER A 212 22.22 -15.62 10.36
CA SER A 212 21.33 -14.92 9.42
C SER A 212 20.05 -14.41 10.08
N ASP A 213 19.61 -15.03 11.17
CA ASP A 213 18.34 -14.71 11.84
C ASP A 213 18.48 -13.53 12.81
N LEU A 214 19.72 -13.18 13.16
CA LEU A 214 20.03 -12.03 13.99
C LEU A 214 19.92 -10.73 13.20
N HIS A 215 19.53 -9.65 13.88
CA HIS A 215 19.61 -8.32 13.29
C HIS A 215 21.05 -7.80 13.28
N VAL A 216 21.33 -6.84 12.40
CA VAL A 216 22.64 -6.17 12.29
C VAL A 216 23.13 -5.62 13.64
N TYR A 217 22.24 -4.98 14.41
CA TYR A 217 22.60 -4.44 15.72
C TYR A 217 22.91 -5.52 16.77
N GLU A 218 22.44 -6.75 16.57
CA GLU A 218 22.77 -7.90 17.42
C GLU A 218 24.14 -8.45 17.04
N LEU A 219 24.42 -8.62 15.74
CA LEU A 219 25.75 -8.99 15.23
C LEU A 219 26.84 -8.00 15.68
N ASP A 220 26.52 -6.70 15.69
CA ASP A 220 27.42 -5.65 16.18
C ASP A 220 27.83 -5.83 17.65
N LYS A 221 27.07 -6.56 18.46
CA LYS A 221 27.44 -6.89 19.85
C LYS A 221 28.67 -7.80 19.88
N TYR A 222 28.75 -8.79 18.99
CA TYR A 222 29.93 -9.65 18.84
C TYR A 222 31.14 -8.83 18.38
N LEU A 223 30.95 -8.00 17.36
CA LEU A 223 32.03 -7.19 16.81
C LEU A 223 32.60 -6.22 17.86
N LYS A 224 31.74 -5.59 18.66
CA LYS A 224 32.17 -4.73 19.77
C LYS A 224 32.92 -5.49 20.85
N ALA A 225 32.46 -6.69 21.23
CA ALA A 225 33.09 -7.49 22.27
C ALA A 225 34.54 -7.88 21.92
N TYR A 226 34.79 -8.24 20.65
CA TYR A 226 36.11 -8.62 20.15
C TYR A 226 36.88 -7.49 19.46
N LYS A 227 36.39 -6.24 19.56
CA LYS A 227 37.00 -5.04 18.95
C LYS A 227 37.25 -5.20 17.44
N LEU A 228 36.36 -5.90 16.75
CA LEU A 228 36.39 -6.09 15.30
C LEU A 228 35.84 -4.84 14.57
N PRO A 229 36.23 -4.63 13.31
CA PRO A 229 35.74 -3.49 12.52
C PRO A 229 34.21 -3.51 12.38
N LEU A 230 33.55 -2.45 12.86
CA LEU A 230 32.10 -2.26 12.70
C LEU A 230 31.70 -1.77 11.31
N ASN A 231 32.67 -1.30 10.53
CA ASN A 231 32.49 -0.51 9.30
C ASN A 231 32.15 -1.37 8.07
N LYS A 232 31.85 -2.66 8.25
CA LYS A 232 31.47 -3.54 7.12
C LYS A 232 30.08 -3.17 6.59
N ARG A 233 29.94 -3.12 5.26
CA ARG A 233 28.82 -2.49 4.56
C ARG A 233 27.53 -3.33 4.58
N THR A 234 27.61 -4.66 4.62
CA THR A 234 26.43 -5.54 4.54
C THR A 234 26.28 -6.46 5.76
N LYS A 235 25.07 -7.01 5.95
CA LYS A 235 24.79 -8.00 7.01
C LYS A 235 25.63 -9.27 6.83
N GLU A 236 25.74 -9.76 5.60
CA GLU A 236 26.51 -10.95 5.25
C GLU A 236 28.00 -10.79 5.53
N ASP A 237 28.56 -9.61 5.24
CA ASP A 237 29.95 -9.31 5.53
C ASP A 237 30.29 -9.41 7.03
N LYS A 238 29.33 -9.00 7.87
CA LYS A 238 29.43 -9.12 9.33
C LYS A 238 29.35 -10.59 9.76
N ILE A 239 28.43 -11.37 9.18
CA ILE A 239 28.30 -12.82 9.44
C ILE A 239 29.60 -13.54 9.06
N LYS A 240 30.11 -13.35 7.83
CA LYS A 240 31.37 -13.93 7.35
C LYS A 240 32.55 -13.58 8.28
N MET A 241 32.60 -12.35 8.79
CA MET A 241 33.64 -11.93 9.73
C MET A 241 33.54 -12.64 11.08
N ILE A 242 32.32 -12.79 11.62
CA ILE A 242 32.09 -13.48 12.91
C ILE A 242 32.51 -14.94 12.78
N ILE A 243 32.08 -15.63 11.71
CA ILE A 243 32.45 -17.03 11.45
C ILE A 243 33.97 -17.18 11.30
N SER A 244 34.61 -16.31 10.49
CA SER A 244 36.06 -16.36 10.30
C SER A 244 36.84 -16.14 11.59
N HIS A 245 36.41 -15.16 12.41
CA HIS A 245 37.05 -14.88 13.70
C HIS A 245 36.86 -16.03 14.69
N PHE A 246 35.65 -16.60 14.77
CA PHE A 246 35.36 -17.73 15.64
C PHE A 246 36.21 -18.94 15.27
N ASN A 247 36.22 -19.33 13.99
CA ASN A 247 37.02 -20.46 13.52
C ASN A 247 38.51 -20.22 13.80
N LYS A 248 39.05 -19.02 13.50
CA LYS A 248 40.46 -18.71 13.79
C LYS A 248 40.80 -18.88 15.28
N ASN A 249 39.93 -18.44 16.18
CA ASN A 249 40.18 -18.60 17.62
C ASN A 249 40.04 -20.05 18.10
N VAL A 250 39.13 -20.84 17.52
CA VAL A 250 38.99 -22.28 17.81
C VAL A 250 40.18 -23.08 17.29
N TYR A 251 40.68 -22.77 16.09
CA TYR A 251 41.86 -23.42 15.51
C TYR A 251 43.19 -22.94 16.13
N CYS A 252 43.22 -21.83 16.87
CA CYS A 252 44.42 -21.38 17.60
C CYS A 252 44.60 -22.02 19.00
N GLU A 253 43.55 -22.58 19.61
CA GLU A 253 43.70 -23.48 20.78
C GLU A 253 44.07 -24.91 20.38
N GLY A 254 44.07 -25.22 19.07
CA GLY A 254 44.43 -26.54 18.54
C GLY A 254 45.10 -26.49 17.18
N VAL A 255 46.44 -26.42 17.19
CA VAL A 255 47.36 -26.90 16.13
C VAL A 255 47.47 -26.06 14.83
N VAL A 256 48.67 -25.46 14.73
CA VAL A 256 49.58 -25.14 13.61
C VAL A 256 49.21 -25.39 12.12
N VAL A 257 49.51 -24.34 11.32
CA VAL A 257 49.88 -24.16 9.88
C VAL A 257 48.91 -24.43 8.72
N ALA A 258 48.92 -23.43 7.79
CA ALA A 258 48.96 -23.50 6.31
C ALA A 258 47.76 -24.10 5.55
N ASP A 259 47.38 -23.66 4.35
CA ASP A 259 47.72 -22.54 3.47
C ASP A 259 46.62 -22.48 2.38
N GLU A 260 46.63 -21.39 1.61
CA GLU A 260 46.14 -21.28 0.21
C GLU A 260 44.64 -21.14 -0.14
N VAL A 261 44.46 -20.36 -1.21
CA VAL A 261 43.34 -19.60 -1.82
C VAL A 261 43.23 -20.15 -3.28
N PRO A 262 42.06 -20.28 -4.00
CA PRO A 262 41.33 -19.12 -4.53
C PRO A 262 39.84 -19.24 -4.96
N SER A 263 39.24 -18.05 -5.14
CA SER A 263 38.20 -17.59 -6.09
C SER A 263 37.06 -18.50 -6.57
N SER A 264 35.82 -18.00 -6.45
CA SER A 264 35.01 -17.69 -7.65
C SER A 264 33.90 -16.69 -7.30
N GLU A 265 33.76 -15.72 -8.18
CA GLU A 265 32.68 -14.73 -8.21
C GLU A 265 31.37 -15.43 -8.58
N ASN A 266 30.28 -15.06 -7.90
CA ASN A 266 28.97 -14.94 -8.52
C ASN A 266 28.05 -14.12 -7.60
N ASP A 267 27.53 -13.05 -8.17
CA ASP A 267 26.59 -12.10 -7.62
C ASP A 267 25.27 -12.76 -7.21
N SER A 268 24.74 -12.35 -6.06
CA SER A 268 23.31 -12.43 -5.80
C SER A 268 22.91 -11.32 -4.83
N ASP A 269 22.43 -10.22 -5.42
CA ASP A 269 21.67 -9.17 -4.76
C ASP A 269 20.35 -9.73 -4.22
N SER A 270 20.03 -9.45 -2.95
CA SER A 270 18.67 -9.04 -2.56
C SER A 270 18.63 -8.44 -1.15
N GLU A 271 18.75 -7.12 -1.12
CA GLU A 271 17.94 -6.10 -0.42
C GLU A 271 17.44 -6.29 1.03
N ASN A 272 17.74 -5.25 1.82
CA ASN A 272 16.89 -4.53 2.77
C ASN A 272 15.52 -5.13 3.11
N GLU A 273 15.28 -5.34 4.40
CA GLU A 273 13.91 -5.27 4.94
C GLU A 273 13.79 -4.02 5.82
N LEU A 274 13.31 -2.97 5.15
CA LEU A 274 12.79 -1.74 5.71
C LEU A 274 11.40 -2.06 6.28
N LEU A 275 11.16 -1.54 7.48
CA LEU A 275 9.98 -1.77 8.30
C LEU A 275 8.67 -1.48 7.55
N ASP A 276 7.87 -2.51 7.31
CA ASP A 276 6.49 -2.33 6.85
C ASP A 276 5.56 -2.12 8.06
N LEU A 277 5.35 -0.85 8.40
CA LEU A 277 4.23 -0.40 9.22
C LEU A 277 3.16 0.15 8.27
N ASN A 278 2.41 -0.72 7.61
CA ASN A 278 1.12 -0.33 7.04
C ASN A 278 0.16 -1.51 6.87
N GLU A 279 -0.41 -2.02 7.97
CA GLU A 279 -1.73 -2.66 7.89
C GLU A 279 -2.80 -1.57 7.89
N THR A 280 -2.89 -0.84 6.77
CA THR A 280 -4.08 -0.08 6.39
C THR A 280 -4.62 -0.77 5.14
N TRP A 281 -5.83 -1.30 5.22
CA TRP A 281 -6.59 -1.72 4.04
C TRP A 281 -6.57 -0.58 3.00
N PRO A 282 -6.37 -0.86 1.70
CA PRO A 282 -6.16 0.18 0.70
C PRO A 282 -7.45 0.99 0.58
N SER A 283 -7.38 2.23 1.05
CA SER A 283 -8.30 3.28 0.67
C SER A 283 -7.59 4.03 -0.45
N ASP A 284 -7.96 3.75 -1.68
CA ASP A 284 -7.48 4.48 -2.86
C ASP A 284 -8.03 5.91 -2.81
N SER A 285 -7.28 6.83 -2.21
CA SER A 285 -7.31 8.27 -2.49
C SER A 285 -6.43 9.02 -1.48
N ASP A 286 -5.20 9.31 -1.86
CA ASP A 286 -4.43 10.42 -1.31
C ASP A 286 -3.45 10.92 -2.39
N PHE A 287 -3.99 11.48 -3.47
CA PHE A 287 -3.27 12.49 -4.26
C PHE A 287 -3.66 13.84 -3.66
N ASN A 288 -2.81 14.39 -2.79
CA ASN A 288 -2.90 15.79 -2.40
C ASN A 288 -1.72 16.56 -2.96
N ASN A 289 -2.09 17.61 -3.70
CA ASN A 289 -1.50 18.94 -3.74
C ASN A 289 0.00 19.05 -3.47
N THR A 290 0.73 19.41 -4.52
CA THR A 290 1.90 20.28 -4.37
C THR A 290 1.43 21.72 -4.17
N ASP A 291 1.64 22.20 -2.95
CA ASP A 291 1.64 23.61 -2.57
C ASP A 291 2.66 24.38 -3.41
N SER A 292 2.22 25.47 -4.05
CA SER A 292 3.08 26.42 -4.74
C SER A 292 3.20 27.64 -3.84
N THR A 293 4.39 27.84 -3.26
CA THR A 293 4.74 29.07 -2.57
C THR A 293 5.55 29.98 -3.50
N ASP A 294 4.97 31.17 -3.67
CA ASP A 294 5.56 32.50 -3.84
C ASP A 294 6.43 32.84 -5.07
N ALA A 295 5.85 33.68 -5.92
CA ALA A 295 6.55 34.83 -6.50
C ALA A 295 5.61 36.05 -6.46
N ASP A 296 5.94 36.97 -5.57
CA ASP A 296 5.32 38.27 -5.38
C ASP A 296 5.79 39.30 -6.43
N GLU A 297 4.97 40.34 -6.57
CA GLU A 297 5.22 41.69 -7.12
C GLU A 297 5.37 41.89 -8.65
N ALA A 298 4.36 42.53 -9.25
CA ALA A 298 4.51 43.94 -9.66
C ALA A 298 3.14 44.60 -9.91
N GLU A 299 2.96 45.69 -9.20
CA GLU A 299 1.88 46.67 -9.22
C GLU A 299 1.93 47.55 -10.49
N GLN A 300 0.79 48.18 -10.80
CA GLN A 300 0.59 49.49 -11.48
C GLN A 300 -0.01 49.51 -12.90
N ALA A 301 -1.05 50.37 -12.96
CA ALA A 301 -1.83 50.93 -14.08
C ALA A 301 -3.10 50.17 -14.51
#